data_AF-A0A1X7VPY2-F1
#
_entry.id   AF-A0A1X7VPY2-F1
#
_cell.length_a   1.000
_cell.length_b   1.000
_cell.length_c   1.000
_cell.angle_alpha   90.00
_cell.angle_beta   90.00
_cell.angle_gamma   90.00
#
_symmetry.space_group_name_H-M   'P 1'
#
loop_
_entity.id
_entity.type
_entity.pdbx_description
1 polymer ?
#
loop_
_entity_poly.entity_id
_entity_poly.type
_entity_poly.pdbx_seq_one_letter_code
_entity_poly.pdbx_strand_id
1 'polypeptide(L)'
;MSFYKGSDVETDKKSDQTSTDGSGKSDTSQTSTDGSGKSDTSQTSTDGSGKSDTSQTSTDGSGKSDTSQTSTDGSGKSDTSQTSTDGSGKSDTSQTSTDGSGKSDTSQTSTDGSGKSDTSQTSTDGSGKSDTSQTSTDGSGKSDTSQTSTDGSGKSDTSQTSTDGSGKSDTSQTSTDG
;
A
#
# COMPACT_ATOMS: atom_id res chain seq x y z
N MET A 1 -55.73 -0.28 -24.54
CA MET A 1 -54.69 0.70 -24.95
C MET A 1 -54.73 1.86 -23.98
N SER A 2 -53.55 2.34 -23.59
CA SER A 2 -53.24 3.46 -22.68
C SER A 2 -52.90 3.04 -21.26
N PHE A 3 -51.61 3.23 -21.01
CA PHE A 3 -50.75 2.68 -19.99
C PHE A 3 -50.77 3.54 -18.73
N TYR A 4 -50.49 2.92 -17.59
CA TYR A 4 -50.22 3.60 -16.32
C TYR A 4 -49.07 4.61 -16.52
N LYS A 5 -49.34 5.89 -16.26
CA LYS A 5 -48.28 6.88 -16.01
C LYS A 5 -47.72 6.60 -14.62
N GLY A 6 -46.60 5.88 -14.57
CA GLY A 6 -45.71 5.94 -13.42
C GLY A 6 -45.19 7.36 -13.34
N SER A 7 -45.60 8.12 -12.34
CA SER A 7 -44.96 9.37 -11.98
C SER A 7 -43.57 9.01 -11.47
N ASP A 8 -42.56 9.42 -12.25
CA ASP A 8 -41.14 9.30 -11.94
C ASP A 8 -40.89 9.75 -10.50
N VAL A 9 -40.63 8.78 -9.62
CA VAL A 9 -39.83 9.03 -8.43
C VAL A 9 -38.46 9.35 -9.01
N GLU A 10 -38.07 10.62 -8.95
CA GLU A 10 -36.70 11.06 -9.17
C GLU A 10 -35.84 10.34 -8.12
N THR A 11 -35.45 9.12 -8.46
CA THR A 11 -34.68 8.20 -7.63
C THR A 11 -33.46 8.95 -7.12
N ASP A 12 -33.29 8.96 -5.81
CA ASP A 12 -32.12 9.43 -5.09
C ASP A 12 -30.87 8.64 -5.54
N LYS A 13 -30.35 8.97 -6.73
CA LYS A 13 -29.24 8.31 -7.43
C LYS A 13 -27.87 8.58 -6.76
N LYS A 14 -27.85 9.05 -5.51
CA LYS A 14 -26.66 9.39 -4.71
C LYS A 14 -26.38 8.40 -3.57
N SER A 15 -26.91 7.19 -3.67
CA SER A 15 -26.63 6.10 -2.73
C SER A 15 -25.85 4.96 -3.42
N ASP A 16 -25.55 3.91 -2.65
CA ASP A 16 -24.61 2.84 -3.03
C ASP A 16 -24.89 2.27 -4.44
N GLN A 17 -23.83 2.10 -5.24
CA GLN A 17 -23.92 1.59 -6.63
C GLN A 17 -23.11 0.32 -6.83
N THR A 18 -23.60 -0.58 -7.70
CA THR A 18 -22.88 -1.77 -8.14
C THR A 18 -22.91 -1.86 -9.67
N SER A 19 -21.76 -2.16 -10.29
CA SER A 19 -21.62 -2.31 -11.74
C SER A 19 -20.69 -3.48 -12.07
N THR A 20 -21.05 -4.28 -13.07
CA THR A 20 -20.24 -5.44 -13.48
C THR A 20 -19.22 -5.07 -14.56
N ASP A 21 -19.62 -4.40 -15.63
CA ASP A 21 -18.76 -4.09 -16.80
C ASP A 21 -18.73 -2.59 -17.16
N GLY A 22 -19.44 -1.76 -16.39
CA GLY A 22 -19.67 -0.35 -16.69
C GLY A 22 -18.95 0.61 -15.75
N SER A 23 -19.02 1.90 -16.08
CA SER A 23 -18.59 2.99 -15.20
C SER A 23 -19.72 3.45 -14.28
N GLY A 24 -19.42 3.73 -13.01
CA GLY A 24 -20.38 4.29 -12.05
C GLY A 24 -19.80 5.44 -11.22
N LYS A 25 -20.67 6.15 -10.49
CA LYS A 25 -20.31 7.19 -9.52
C LYS A 25 -21.31 7.20 -8.36
N SER A 26 -20.85 7.22 -7.12
CA SER A 26 -21.70 7.30 -5.92
C SER A 26 -21.11 8.20 -4.85
N ASP A 27 -21.92 9.00 -4.18
CA ASP A 27 -21.47 9.83 -3.04
C ASP A 27 -21.09 8.96 -1.82
N THR A 28 -21.69 7.78 -1.67
CA THR A 28 -21.48 6.88 -0.52
C THR A 28 -20.57 5.71 -0.86
N SER A 29 -21.06 4.71 -1.59
CA SER A 29 -20.29 3.51 -1.86
C SER A 29 -20.43 3.04 -3.30
N GLN A 30 -19.36 2.53 -3.89
CA GLN A 30 -19.41 1.88 -5.19
C GLN A 30 -18.70 0.52 -5.21
N THR A 31 -19.31 -0.48 -5.84
CA THR A 31 -18.69 -1.76 -6.15
C THR A 31 -18.59 -1.95 -7.67
N SER A 32 -17.41 -2.33 -8.17
CA SER A 32 -17.18 -2.63 -9.59
C SER A 32 -16.40 -3.93 -9.78
N THR A 33 -16.90 -4.86 -10.62
CA THR A 33 -16.18 -6.11 -10.89
C THR A 33 -15.11 -5.92 -11.96
N ASP A 34 -15.51 -5.66 -13.21
CA ASP A 34 -14.59 -5.53 -14.38
C ASP A 34 -14.58 -4.10 -14.96
N GLY A 35 -15.20 -3.17 -14.23
CA GLY A 35 -15.50 -1.81 -14.68
C GLY A 35 -14.62 -0.73 -14.06
N SER A 36 -15.09 0.52 -14.14
CA SER A 36 -14.47 1.64 -13.43
C SER A 36 -15.45 2.29 -12.47
N GLY A 37 -14.94 2.80 -11.35
CA GLY A 37 -15.78 3.47 -10.36
C GLY A 37 -15.13 4.69 -9.72
N LYS A 38 -15.98 5.52 -9.14
CA LYS A 38 -15.60 6.64 -8.29
C LYS A 38 -16.58 6.79 -7.14
N SER A 39 -16.07 6.97 -5.93
CA SER A 39 -16.94 7.31 -4.80
C SER A 39 -16.31 8.27 -3.80
N ASP A 40 -17.06 9.24 -3.30
CA ASP A 40 -16.54 10.20 -2.33
C ASP A 40 -16.17 9.50 -1.01
N THR A 41 -16.93 8.47 -0.59
CA THR A 41 -16.64 7.77 0.68
C THR A 41 -15.96 6.42 0.48
N SER A 42 -16.49 5.49 -0.33
CA SER A 42 -15.90 4.15 -0.39
C SER A 42 -16.03 3.45 -1.73
N GLN A 43 -14.97 2.81 -2.18
CA GLN A 43 -15.02 1.97 -3.39
C GLN A 43 -14.42 0.58 -3.17
N THR A 44 -15.07 -0.43 -3.76
CA THR A 44 -14.52 -1.78 -3.94
C THR A 44 -14.39 -2.11 -5.42
N SER A 45 -13.22 -2.59 -5.85
CA SER A 45 -12.98 -3.10 -7.20
C SER A 45 -12.41 -4.52 -7.18
N THR A 46 -12.90 -5.41 -8.03
CA THR A 46 -12.34 -6.77 -8.17
C THR A 46 -11.22 -6.77 -9.21
N ASP A 47 -11.54 -6.68 -10.49
CA ASP A 47 -10.59 -6.72 -11.62
C ASP A 47 -10.50 -5.37 -12.35
N GLY A 48 -11.30 -4.41 -11.91
CA GLY A 48 -11.47 -3.10 -12.51
C GLY A 48 -10.54 -2.00 -11.97
N SER A 49 -10.93 -0.75 -12.20
CA SER A 49 -10.23 0.41 -11.65
C SER A 49 -11.12 1.27 -10.77
N GLY A 50 -10.54 1.86 -9.72
CA GLY A 50 -11.30 2.69 -8.79
C GLY A 50 -10.57 3.92 -8.30
N LYS A 51 -11.38 4.86 -7.79
CA LYS A 51 -10.95 6.04 -7.04
C LYS A 51 -11.93 6.33 -5.91
N SER A 52 -11.42 6.61 -4.72
CA SER A 52 -12.26 7.15 -3.65
C SER A 52 -11.55 8.18 -2.79
N ASP A 53 -12.23 9.26 -2.41
CA ASP A 53 -11.60 10.31 -1.60
C ASP A 53 -11.26 9.76 -0.19
N THR A 54 -12.10 8.90 0.38
CA THR A 54 -11.85 8.34 1.72
C THR A 54 -11.26 6.93 1.70
N SER A 55 -11.85 5.95 1.02
CA SER A 55 -11.35 4.57 1.13
C SER A 55 -11.56 3.71 -0.10
N GLN A 56 -10.54 2.95 -0.49
CA GLN A 56 -10.66 1.98 -1.57
C GLN A 56 -10.13 0.59 -1.19
N THR A 57 -10.84 -0.44 -1.62
CA THR A 57 -10.37 -1.83 -1.66
C THR A 57 -10.27 -2.31 -3.11
N SER A 58 -9.15 -2.93 -3.48
CA SER A 58 -8.95 -3.58 -4.78
C SER A 58 -8.49 -5.02 -4.59
N THR A 59 -9.01 -5.96 -5.38
CA THR A 59 -8.55 -7.37 -5.34
C THR A 59 -7.42 -7.54 -6.35
N ASP A 60 -7.72 -7.61 -7.64
CA ASP A 60 -6.75 -7.83 -8.74
C ASP A 60 -6.59 -6.58 -9.63
N GLY A 61 -7.45 -5.59 -9.40
CA GLY A 61 -7.53 -4.35 -10.16
C GLY A 61 -6.56 -3.25 -9.71
N SER A 62 -6.86 -2.02 -10.12
CA SER A 62 -6.09 -0.83 -9.70
C SER A 62 -6.92 0.16 -8.91
N GLY A 63 -6.31 0.81 -7.93
CA GLY A 63 -6.99 1.79 -7.11
C GLY A 63 -6.19 3.03 -6.75
N LYS A 64 -6.92 4.07 -6.36
CA LYS A 64 -6.40 5.28 -5.76
C LYS A 64 -7.33 5.78 -4.65
N SER A 65 -6.78 6.18 -3.51
CA SER A 65 -7.57 6.89 -2.51
C SER A 65 -6.80 7.96 -1.79
N ASP A 66 -7.40 9.12 -1.51
CA ASP A 66 -6.68 10.20 -0.84
C ASP A 66 -6.35 9.79 0.61
N THR A 67 -7.25 9.07 1.30
CA THR A 67 -7.01 8.67 2.70
C THR A 67 -6.51 7.23 2.86
N SER A 68 -7.18 6.22 2.30
CA SER A 68 -6.76 4.83 2.59
C SER A 68 -7.05 3.86 1.46
N GLN A 69 -6.07 3.00 1.17
CA GLN A 69 -6.25 1.94 0.19
C GLN A 69 -5.79 0.57 0.71
N THR A 70 -6.58 -0.47 0.40
CA THR A 70 -6.17 -1.87 0.51
C THR A 70 -6.12 -2.50 -0.89
N SER A 71 -5.06 -3.25 -1.18
CA SER A 71 -4.90 -4.04 -2.40
C SER A 71 -4.50 -5.48 -2.05
N THR A 72 -5.09 -6.47 -2.72
CA THR A 72 -4.71 -7.87 -2.53
C THR A 72 -3.60 -8.23 -3.54
N ASP A 73 -3.94 -8.44 -4.80
CA ASP A 73 -3.01 -8.83 -5.87
C ASP A 73 -2.80 -7.70 -6.90
N GLY A 74 -3.60 -6.64 -6.77
CA GLY A 74 -3.61 -5.49 -7.66
C GLY A 74 -2.56 -4.41 -7.38
N SER A 75 -2.81 -3.22 -7.93
CA SER A 75 -1.98 -2.04 -7.67
C SER A 75 -2.74 -0.92 -6.98
N GLY A 76 -2.07 -0.21 -6.07
CA GLY A 76 -2.69 0.88 -5.33
C GLY A 76 -1.81 2.10 -5.15
N LYS A 77 -2.48 3.23 -4.86
CA LYS A 77 -1.87 4.47 -4.41
C LYS A 77 -2.76 5.15 -3.38
N SER A 78 -2.17 5.63 -2.28
CA SER A 78 -2.89 6.49 -1.36
C SER A 78 -2.04 7.60 -0.77
N ASP A 79 -2.57 8.82 -0.66
CA ASP A 79 -1.78 9.93 -0.11
C ASP A 79 -1.46 9.68 1.38
N THR A 80 -2.39 9.10 2.13
CA THR A 80 -2.17 8.86 3.58
C THR A 80 -1.76 7.42 3.91
N SER A 81 -2.49 6.39 3.48
CA SER A 81 -2.15 5.03 3.92
C SER A 81 -2.50 3.94 2.93
N GLN A 82 -1.57 3.01 2.74
CA GLN A 82 -1.81 1.84 1.91
C GLN A 82 -1.41 0.52 2.56
N THR A 83 -2.25 -0.49 2.38
CA THR A 83 -1.93 -1.89 2.64
C THR A 83 -1.95 -2.68 1.32
N SER A 84 -0.94 -3.51 1.09
CA SER A 84 -0.84 -4.42 -0.06
C SER A 84 -0.49 -5.81 0.42
N THR A 85 -1.16 -6.85 -0.09
CA THR A 85 -0.82 -8.24 0.27
C THR A 85 0.24 -8.77 -0.70
N ASP A 86 -0.15 -9.12 -1.93
CA ASP A 86 0.74 -9.71 -2.95
C ASP A 86 0.99 -8.73 -4.12
N GLY A 87 0.27 -7.61 -4.11
CA GLY A 87 0.31 -6.59 -5.14
C GLY A 87 1.42 -5.54 -5.00
N SER A 88 1.21 -4.40 -5.65
CA SER A 88 2.11 -3.25 -5.55
C SER A 88 1.41 -2.01 -4.98
N GLY A 89 2.13 -1.25 -4.16
CA GLY A 89 1.58 -0.04 -3.55
C GLY A 89 2.53 1.14 -3.49
N LYS A 90 1.93 2.31 -3.33
CA LYS A 90 2.62 3.56 -3.02
C LYS A 90 1.79 4.41 -2.05
N SER A 91 2.42 4.97 -1.03
CA SER A 91 1.76 5.98 -0.21
C SER A 91 2.68 7.09 0.24
N ASP A 92 2.22 8.34 0.22
CA ASP A 92 3.08 9.46 0.61
C ASP A 92 3.41 9.38 2.12
N THR A 93 2.46 8.95 2.96
CA THR A 93 2.69 8.87 4.41
C THR A 93 3.02 7.46 4.91
N SER A 94 2.23 6.43 4.61
CA SER A 94 2.50 5.12 5.22
C SER A 94 2.07 3.95 4.35
N GLN A 95 2.96 2.95 4.25
CA GLN A 95 2.64 1.72 3.56
C GLN A 95 2.98 0.46 4.36
N THR A 96 2.09 -0.53 4.30
CA THR A 96 2.37 -1.91 4.69
C THR A 96 2.28 -2.82 3.46
N SER A 97 3.26 -3.72 3.29
CA SER A 97 3.25 -4.75 2.25
C SER A 97 3.60 -6.11 2.83
N THR A 98 2.80 -7.14 2.56
CA THR A 98 3.09 -8.50 3.05
C THR A 98 4.09 -9.20 2.13
N ASP A 99 3.66 -9.68 0.96
CA ASP A 99 4.48 -10.46 0.01
C ASP A 99 4.79 -9.66 -1.26
N GLY A 100 4.13 -8.51 -1.40
CA GLY A 100 4.22 -7.62 -2.55
C GLY A 100 5.37 -6.62 -2.52
N SER A 101 5.20 -5.54 -3.29
CA SER A 101 6.15 -4.41 -3.31
C SER A 101 5.50 -3.12 -2.85
N GLY A 102 6.26 -2.31 -2.12
CA GLY A 102 5.79 -1.02 -1.65
C GLY A 102 6.80 0.10 -1.72
N LYS A 103 6.29 1.33 -1.69
CA LYS A 103 7.06 2.56 -1.54
C LYS A 103 6.30 3.56 -0.68
N SER A 104 6.97 4.19 0.27
CA SER A 104 6.40 5.34 0.97
C SER A 104 7.38 6.44 1.28
N ASP A 105 7.01 7.70 1.09
CA ASP A 105 7.93 8.81 1.36
C ASP A 105 8.27 8.88 2.85
N THR A 106 7.31 8.61 3.74
CA THR A 106 7.55 8.69 5.19
C THR A 106 7.81 7.34 5.85
N SER A 107 6.97 6.33 5.67
CA SER A 107 7.16 5.08 6.42
C SER A 107 6.68 3.85 5.69
N GLN A 108 7.50 2.81 5.68
CA GLN A 108 7.13 1.51 5.14
C GLN A 108 7.42 0.34 6.08
N THR A 109 6.49 -0.60 6.14
CA THR A 109 6.69 -1.95 6.68
C THR A 109 6.54 -2.99 5.57
N SER A 110 7.51 -3.90 5.45
CA SER A 110 7.47 -5.05 4.53
C SER A 110 7.71 -6.36 5.28
N THR A 111 6.86 -7.36 5.10
CA THR A 111 7.02 -8.67 5.77
C THR A 111 7.92 -9.58 4.93
N ASP A 112 7.41 -10.18 3.86
CA ASP A 112 8.14 -11.14 2.99
C ASP A 112 8.46 -10.54 1.61
N GLY A 113 7.97 -9.32 1.37
CA GLY A 113 8.10 -8.60 0.12
C GLY A 113 9.30 -7.65 0.02
N SER A 114 9.14 -6.63 -0.83
CA SER A 114 10.15 -5.56 -0.97
C SER A 114 9.58 -4.19 -0.66
N GLY A 115 10.37 -3.38 0.04
CA GLY A 115 9.98 -2.00 0.36
C GLY A 115 11.06 -0.97 0.13
N LYS A 116 10.61 0.28 0.02
CA LYS A 116 11.44 1.48 -0.01
C LYS A 116 10.77 2.62 0.74
N SER A 117 11.50 3.32 1.58
CA SER A 117 11.01 4.58 2.14
C SER A 117 12.06 5.65 2.31
N ASP A 118 11.75 6.90 1.96
CA ASP A 118 12.74 7.98 2.08
C ASP A 118 13.12 8.19 3.56
N THR A 119 12.15 8.09 4.48
CA THR A 119 12.43 8.33 5.91
C THR A 119 12.62 7.06 6.74
N SER A 120 11.72 6.08 6.68
CA SER A 120 11.84 4.93 7.60
C SER A 120 11.28 3.64 7.02
N GLN A 121 12.08 2.58 7.09
CA GLN A 121 11.64 1.26 6.68
C GLN A 121 11.89 0.18 7.74
N THR A 122 10.90 -0.69 7.92
CA THR A 122 11.04 -1.98 8.60
C THR A 122 10.83 -3.11 7.61
N SER A 123 11.71 -4.11 7.63
CA SER A 123 11.60 -5.34 6.84
C SER A 123 11.74 -6.57 7.75
N THR A 124 10.85 -7.55 7.64
CA THR A 124 10.97 -8.79 8.44
C THR A 124 11.82 -9.81 7.68
N ASP A 125 11.22 -10.57 6.75
CA ASP A 125 11.89 -11.64 5.98
C ASP A 125 12.22 -11.20 4.53
N GLY A 126 11.80 -9.99 4.18
CA GLY A 126 11.94 -9.41 2.85
C GLY A 126 13.21 -8.57 2.63
N SER A 127 13.09 -7.64 1.68
CA SER A 127 14.15 -6.66 1.41
C SER A 127 13.67 -5.23 1.59
N GLY A 128 14.52 -4.39 2.17
CA GLY A 128 14.22 -2.98 2.34
C GLY A 128 15.33 -2.02 1.98
N LYS A 129 14.95 -0.78 1.72
CA LYS A 129 15.83 0.36 1.52
C LYS A 129 15.24 1.64 2.12
N SER A 130 16.02 2.39 2.88
CA SER A 130 15.62 3.73 3.27
C SER A 130 16.73 4.75 3.10
N ASP A 131 16.42 6.02 2.85
CA ASP A 131 17.48 7.04 2.82
C ASP A 131 17.92 7.38 4.25
N THR A 132 16.98 7.38 5.21
CA THR A 132 17.30 7.77 6.59
C THR A 132 17.44 6.58 7.55
N SER A 133 16.47 5.68 7.64
CA SER A 133 16.51 4.66 8.69
C SER A 133 15.90 3.34 8.27
N GLN A 134 16.64 2.26 8.49
CA GLN A 134 16.16 0.92 8.22
C GLN A 134 16.37 -0.05 9.38
N THR A 135 15.35 -0.87 9.63
CA THR A 135 15.42 -2.08 10.46
C THR A 135 15.13 -3.32 9.60
N SER A 136 15.92 -4.37 9.76
CA SER A 136 15.69 -5.69 9.15
C SER A 136 15.79 -6.82 10.19
N THR A 137 14.89 -7.80 10.21
CA THR A 137 14.87 -8.85 11.26
C THR A 137 15.29 -10.26 10.82
N ASP A 138 15.06 -10.66 9.57
CA ASP A 138 15.55 -11.94 9.00
C ASP A 138 15.87 -11.78 7.50
N GLY A 139 15.76 -10.54 7.01
CA GLY A 139 15.88 -10.18 5.61
C GLY A 139 17.14 -9.39 5.30
N SER A 140 17.04 -8.57 4.25
CA SER A 140 18.12 -7.67 3.84
C SER A 140 17.72 -6.21 3.90
N GLY A 141 18.64 -5.36 4.33
CA GLY A 141 18.42 -3.93 4.36
C GLY A 141 19.58 -3.08 3.90
N LYS A 142 19.25 -1.86 3.47
CA LYS A 142 20.20 -0.80 3.13
C LYS A 142 19.68 0.56 3.57
N SER A 143 20.51 1.35 4.25
CA SER A 143 20.16 2.73 4.58
C SER A 143 21.31 3.70 4.41
N ASP A 144 21.10 4.87 3.81
CA ASP A 144 22.22 5.82 3.66
C ASP A 144 22.70 6.32 5.05
N THR A 145 21.77 6.56 5.98
CA THR A 145 22.13 7.11 7.30
C THR A 145 22.24 6.07 8.41
N SER A 146 21.25 5.20 8.59
CA SER A 146 21.25 4.29 9.74
C SER A 146 20.56 2.97 9.47
N GLN A 147 21.24 1.88 9.79
CA GLN A 147 20.67 0.54 9.70
C GLN A 147 20.84 -0.28 10.97
N THR A 148 19.77 -0.96 11.36
CA THR A 148 19.78 -2.07 12.32
C THR A 148 19.40 -3.36 11.62
N SER A 149 20.16 -4.43 11.83
CA SER A 149 19.84 -5.78 11.34
C SER A 149 19.91 -6.81 12.46
N THR A 150 18.84 -7.54 12.69
CA THR A 150 18.83 -8.79 13.47
C THR A 150 18.77 -9.96 12.47
N ASP A 151 19.40 -11.10 12.76
CA ASP A 151 19.33 -12.40 12.04
C ASP A 151 19.46 -12.37 10.49
N GLY A 152 19.89 -11.23 9.94
CA GLY A 152 19.82 -10.92 8.53
C GLY A 152 21.05 -10.18 8.03
N SER A 153 20.88 -9.34 7.01
CA SER A 153 21.99 -8.60 6.40
C SER A 153 21.72 -7.10 6.30
N GLY A 154 22.71 -6.28 6.66
CA GLY A 154 22.60 -4.84 6.57
C GLY A 154 23.77 -4.08 5.99
N LYS A 155 23.49 -2.94 5.37
CA LYS A 155 24.47 -1.99 4.83
C LYS A 155 24.05 -0.55 5.09
N SER A 156 24.92 0.25 5.68
CA SER A 156 24.70 1.70 5.74
C SER A 156 25.93 2.51 5.39
N ASP A 157 25.77 3.71 4.82
CA ASP A 157 26.94 4.56 4.55
C ASP A 157 27.46 5.18 5.87
N THR A 158 26.55 5.48 6.82
CA THR A 158 26.93 6.15 8.06
C THR A 158 26.98 5.20 9.26
N SER A 159 25.86 4.61 9.68
CA SER A 159 25.81 3.82 10.93
C SER A 159 25.12 2.49 10.74
N GLN A 160 25.77 1.40 11.18
CA GLN A 160 25.20 0.07 11.09
C GLN A 160 25.38 -0.72 12.39
N THR A 161 24.28 -1.30 12.87
CA THR A 161 24.24 -2.22 14.00
C THR A 161 23.77 -3.59 13.52
N SER A 162 24.49 -4.67 13.83
CA SER A 162 24.03 -6.04 13.60
C SER A 162 23.99 -6.87 14.88
N THR A 163 22.93 -7.65 15.04
CA THR A 163 22.79 -8.71 16.05
C THR A 163 22.54 -10.03 15.34
N ASP A 164 23.35 -11.05 15.63
CA ASP A 164 23.19 -12.41 15.07
C ASP A 164 23.09 -12.46 13.54
N GLY A 165 23.71 -11.47 12.89
CA GLY A 165 23.61 -11.25 11.46
C GLY A 165 24.81 -10.51 10.91
N SER A 166 24.81 -10.28 9.61
CA SER A 166 25.89 -9.58 8.94
C SER A 166 25.55 -8.11 8.76
N GLY A 167 26.55 -7.24 8.86
CA GLY A 167 26.43 -5.99 8.15
C GLY A 167 27.73 -5.27 7.88
N LYS A 168 27.59 -4.16 7.15
CA LYS A 168 28.69 -3.29 6.74
C LYS A 168 28.31 -1.83 6.91
N SER A 169 29.28 -1.01 7.32
CA SER A 169 29.19 0.44 7.18
C SER A 169 30.49 1.07 6.72
N ASP A 170 30.38 2.16 5.97
CA ASP A 170 31.54 2.93 5.50
C ASP A 170 32.14 3.79 6.63
N THR A 171 31.32 4.20 7.60
CA THR A 171 31.74 5.11 8.68
C THR A 171 31.79 4.46 10.05
N SER A 172 30.74 3.74 10.47
CA SER A 172 30.63 3.20 11.82
C SER A 172 29.79 1.94 11.86
N GLN A 173 30.37 0.87 12.41
CA GLN A 173 29.76 -0.46 12.52
C GLN A 173 29.88 -1.00 13.94
N THR A 174 28.78 -1.54 14.45
CA THR A 174 28.73 -2.35 15.68
C THR A 174 28.12 -3.71 15.35
N SER A 175 28.73 -4.78 15.85
CA SER A 175 28.23 -6.14 15.69
C SER A 175 28.26 -6.87 17.02
N THR A 176 27.17 -7.57 17.33
CA THR A 176 27.02 -8.42 18.51
C THR A 176 26.56 -9.80 18.06
N ASP A 177 27.35 -10.82 18.35
CA ASP A 177 27.00 -12.22 18.09
C ASP A 177 26.68 -12.88 19.45
N GLY A 178 25.57 -13.60 19.53
CA GLY A 178 25.11 -14.37 20.69
C GLY A 178 25.80 -15.71 20.90
#